data_AF-A0A0U5BV84-F1
#
_entry.id   AF-A0A0U5BV84-F1
#
_cell.length_a   1.000
_cell.length_b   1.000
_cell.length_c   1.000
_cell.angle_alpha   90.00
_cell.angle_beta   90.00
_cell.angle_gamma   90.00
#
_symmetry.space_group_name_H-M   'P 1'
#
loop_
_entity.id
_entity.type
_entity.pdbx_description
1 polymer ?
#
loop_
_entity_poly.entity_id
_entity_poly.type
_entity_poly.pdbx_seq_one_letter_code
_entity_poly.pdbx_strand_id
1 'polypeptide(L)'
;MPSPTQGRTNTHHARSGRPHAANRSLRRWLTTALLLAGASIQSAHAATLDEATEQLLVEAVEAAAAVDLYHARCRSDSSNRRTENLNKLLASRMRMTVLRVQDDVFPERNYRKVQERLQREFLETLRASGGCAGVKDSDLPAQLRARYDEKMKAIEALP
;
A
#
# COMPACT_ATOMS: atom_id res chain seq x y z
N MET A 1 36.70 0.18 -40.46
CA MET A 1 36.79 1.64 -40.22
C MET A 1 36.39 1.92 -38.78
N PRO A 2 37.35 2.16 -37.87
CA PRO A 2 37.07 2.58 -36.51
C PRO A 2 37.16 4.10 -36.38
N SER A 3 36.18 4.72 -35.72
CA SER A 3 36.28 6.10 -35.22
C SER A 3 35.97 6.10 -33.72
N PRO A 4 36.89 6.61 -32.88
CA PRO A 4 36.69 6.81 -31.45
C PRO A 4 36.30 8.27 -31.15
N THR A 5 35.56 8.50 -30.07
CA THR A 5 35.43 9.83 -29.45
C THR A 5 35.06 9.61 -27.97
N GLN A 6 36.06 9.58 -27.09
CA GLN A 6 36.47 10.68 -26.22
C GLN A 6 35.36 11.26 -25.32
N GLY A 7 35.39 10.85 -24.06
CA GLY A 7 35.78 11.72 -22.94
C GLY A 7 34.85 12.87 -22.56
N ARG A 8 34.22 12.74 -21.39
CA ARG A 8 34.13 13.86 -20.43
C ARG A 8 33.99 13.35 -19.01
N THR A 9 35.09 13.50 -18.28
CA THR A 9 35.15 13.54 -16.82
C THR A 9 34.46 14.80 -16.32
N ASN A 10 33.70 14.72 -15.23
CA ASN A 10 33.36 15.89 -14.42
C ASN A 10 33.40 15.56 -12.93
N THR A 11 34.60 15.78 -12.40
CA THR A 11 34.93 16.58 -11.22
C THR A 11 33.88 16.77 -10.10
N HIS A 12 34.27 16.23 -8.95
CA HIS A 12 34.04 16.69 -7.58
C HIS A 12 33.44 18.10 -7.39
N HIS A 13 32.30 18.16 -6.71
CA HIS A 13 31.98 19.27 -5.81
C HIS A 13 31.99 18.79 -4.36
N ALA A 14 33.15 18.96 -3.73
CA ALA A 14 33.25 19.17 -2.30
C ALA A 14 32.69 20.57 -1.99
N ARG A 15 31.73 20.68 -1.06
CA ARG A 15 31.41 21.97 -0.43
C ARG A 15 31.15 21.79 1.06
N SER A 16 32.17 22.21 1.81
CA SER A 16 32.14 22.96 3.06
C SER A 16 31.26 22.45 4.19
N GLY A 17 31.93 21.93 5.23
CA GLY A 17 31.38 21.89 6.57
C GLY A 17 31.07 23.29 7.13
N ARG A 18 30.20 23.28 8.14
CA ARG A 18 30.14 24.28 9.20
C ARG A 18 29.88 23.58 10.54
N PRO A 19 30.84 23.63 11.48
CA PRO A 19 30.61 23.32 12.87
C PRO A 19 30.23 24.60 13.63
N HIS A 20 29.08 24.59 14.29
CA HIS A 20 28.69 25.51 15.36
C HIS A 20 27.71 24.75 16.25
N ALA A 21 27.73 24.80 17.57
CA ALA A 21 28.66 25.30 18.56
C ALA A 21 28.26 24.59 19.86
N ALA A 22 29.24 24.24 20.68
CA ALA A 22 29.01 23.83 22.05
C ALA A 22 28.43 24.99 22.87
N ASN A 23 27.76 24.66 23.98
CA ASN A 23 28.11 25.12 25.33
C ASN A 23 26.90 25.55 26.19
N ARG A 24 27.04 25.25 27.49
CA ARG A 24 26.36 25.75 28.70
C ARG A 24 25.16 24.93 29.15
N SER A 25 25.35 23.95 30.02
CA SER A 25 25.60 24.06 31.48
C SER A 25 24.32 24.32 32.28
N LEU A 26 23.95 23.29 33.04
CA LEU A 26 23.50 23.34 34.44
C LEU A 26 22.60 24.50 34.85
N ARG A 27 21.35 24.16 35.20
CA ARG A 27 20.83 24.46 36.54
C ARG A 27 19.62 23.58 36.85
N ARG A 28 19.83 22.72 37.87
CA ARG A 28 18.80 22.21 38.77
C ARG A 28 17.96 23.39 39.28
N TRP A 29 16.74 23.11 39.71
CA TRP A 29 16.15 23.43 41.02
C TRP A 29 14.62 23.45 40.91
N LEU A 30 14.00 22.81 41.90
CA LEU A 30 12.65 23.02 42.43
C LEU A 30 11.46 22.35 41.74
N THR A 31 11.18 21.15 42.26
CA THR A 31 9.87 20.72 42.79
C THR A 31 8.73 21.75 42.71
N THR A 32 7.69 21.41 41.97
CA THR A 32 6.32 21.82 42.30
C THR A 32 5.40 20.65 42.01
N ALA A 33 4.96 19.99 43.10
CA ALA A 33 3.81 19.11 43.09
C ALA A 33 2.56 19.99 42.96
N LEU A 34 1.72 19.76 41.94
CA LEU A 34 0.32 20.18 42.01
C LEU A 34 -0.58 19.46 41.01
N LEU A 35 -1.59 18.80 41.59
CA LEU A 35 -2.89 18.42 41.05
C LEU A 35 -2.93 17.37 39.92
N LEU A 36 -3.17 16.13 40.37
CA LEU A 36 -3.97 15.15 39.65
C LEU A 36 -5.34 15.77 39.32
N ALA A 37 -5.44 16.45 38.17
CA ALA A 37 -6.67 16.49 37.42
C ALA A 37 -6.71 15.18 36.63
N GLY A 38 -7.63 14.29 36.98
CA GLY A 38 -7.89 13.06 36.26
C GLY A 38 -8.31 13.37 34.83
N ALA A 39 -7.32 13.58 33.96
CA ALA A 39 -7.49 13.39 32.55
C ALA A 39 -7.87 11.91 32.40
N SER A 40 -9.15 11.70 32.15
CA SER A 40 -9.62 10.44 31.59
C SER A 40 -8.88 10.31 30.27
N ILE A 41 -7.72 9.63 30.30
CA ILE A 41 -7.11 9.06 29.11
C ILE A 41 -8.15 8.04 28.69
N GLN A 42 -9.11 8.49 27.88
CA GLN A 42 -9.89 7.59 27.05
C GLN A 42 -8.83 6.95 26.18
N SER A 43 -8.38 5.78 26.61
CA SER A 43 -7.69 4.84 25.74
C SER A 43 -8.61 4.68 24.56
N ALA A 44 -8.32 5.39 23.47
CA ALA A 44 -8.79 5.04 22.16
C ALA A 44 -8.27 3.63 21.94
N HIS A 45 -9.04 2.64 22.39
CA HIS A 45 -8.92 1.29 21.88
C HIS A 45 -9.04 1.50 20.39
N ALA A 46 -7.95 1.28 19.66
CA ALA A 46 -8.04 1.09 18.23
C ALA A 46 -9.15 0.07 18.07
N ALA A 47 -10.29 0.50 17.51
CA ALA A 47 -11.40 -0.40 17.28
C ALA A 47 -10.80 -1.55 16.46
N THR A 48 -10.64 -2.70 17.12
CA THR A 48 -10.14 -3.89 16.46
C THR A 48 -11.16 -4.22 15.40
N LEU A 49 -10.71 -4.34 14.15
CA LEU A 49 -11.60 -4.69 13.06
C LEU A 49 -12.27 -6.02 13.41
N ASP A 50 -13.57 -6.11 13.19
CA ASP A 50 -14.24 -7.41 13.29
C ASP A 50 -13.82 -8.28 12.10
N GLU A 51 -13.95 -9.59 12.27
CA GLU A 51 -13.51 -10.59 11.29
C GLU A 51 -14.17 -10.40 9.91
N ALA A 52 -15.42 -9.96 9.86
CA ALA A 52 -16.11 -9.74 8.58
C ALA A 52 -15.52 -8.52 7.84
N THR A 53 -15.18 -7.46 8.58
CA THR A 53 -14.48 -6.31 8.03
C THR A 53 -13.06 -6.67 7.57
N GLU A 54 -12.31 -7.46 8.36
CA GLU A 54 -10.99 -7.95 7.95
C GLU A 54 -11.05 -8.73 6.63
N GLN A 55 -12.00 -9.66 6.53
CA GLN A 55 -12.22 -10.46 5.32
C GLN A 55 -12.60 -9.59 4.12
N LEU A 56 -13.48 -8.60 4.31
CA LEU A 56 -13.85 -7.65 3.26
C LEU A 56 -12.63 -6.88 2.73
N LEU A 57 -11.73 -6.45 3.61
CA LEU A 57 -10.51 -5.74 3.23
C LEU A 57 -9.56 -6.62 2.41
N VAL A 58 -9.38 -7.87 2.83
CA VAL A 58 -8.60 -8.86 2.06
C VAL A 58 -9.19 -9.02 0.66
N GLU A 59 -10.49 -9.28 0.57
CA GLU A 59 -11.17 -9.49 -0.72
C GLU A 59 -11.11 -8.26 -1.63
N ALA A 60 -11.20 -7.05 -1.06
CA ALA A 60 -11.09 -5.81 -1.82
C ALA A 60 -9.69 -5.63 -2.42
N VAL A 61 -8.64 -5.92 -1.64
CA VAL A 61 -7.25 -5.88 -2.11
C VAL A 61 -7.02 -6.91 -3.21
N GLU A 62 -7.52 -8.14 -3.03
CA GLU A 62 -7.44 -9.19 -4.05
C GLU A 62 -8.15 -8.78 -5.35
N ALA A 63 -9.37 -8.23 -5.25
CA ALA A 63 -10.14 -7.80 -6.41
C ALA A 63 -9.47 -6.63 -7.16
N ALA A 64 -8.95 -5.65 -6.43
CA ALA A 64 -8.22 -4.52 -7.01
C ALA A 64 -6.95 -4.98 -7.72
N ALA A 65 -6.15 -5.84 -7.07
CA ALA A 65 -4.93 -6.38 -7.63
C ALA A 65 -5.19 -7.22 -8.88
N ALA A 66 -6.25 -8.05 -8.90
CA ALA A 66 -6.57 -8.88 -10.05
C ALA A 66 -6.91 -8.05 -11.30
N VAL A 67 -7.67 -6.96 -11.14
CA VAL A 67 -7.97 -6.03 -12.25
C VAL A 67 -6.68 -5.35 -12.74
N ASP A 68 -5.86 -4.83 -11.82
CA ASP A 68 -4.61 -4.16 -12.19
C ASP A 68 -3.62 -5.12 -12.87
N LEU A 69 -3.51 -6.37 -12.40
CA LEU A 69 -2.68 -7.41 -13.02
C LEU A 69 -3.16 -7.78 -14.42
N TYR A 70 -4.49 -7.86 -14.64
CA TYR A 70 -5.04 -8.05 -15.98
C TYR A 70 -4.65 -6.91 -16.92
N HIS A 71 -4.81 -5.66 -16.48
CA HIS A 71 -4.45 -4.49 -17.28
C HIS A 71 -2.95 -4.45 -17.57
N ALA A 72 -2.10 -4.73 -16.57
CA ALA A 72 -0.65 -4.75 -16.75
C ALA A 72 -0.21 -5.85 -17.74
N ARG A 73 -0.78 -7.05 -17.63
CA ARG A 73 -0.37 -8.21 -18.44
C ARG A 73 -0.96 -8.24 -19.84
N CYS A 74 -2.25 -7.93 -19.98
CA CYS A 74 -2.97 -8.12 -21.24
C CYS A 74 -3.26 -6.81 -21.98
N ARG A 75 -3.03 -5.65 -21.34
CA ARG A 75 -3.26 -4.32 -21.94
C ARG A 75 -2.04 -3.40 -21.85
N SER A 76 -0.93 -3.88 -21.29
CA SER A 76 0.30 -3.10 -21.06
C SER A 76 0.07 -1.79 -20.28
N ASP A 77 -0.94 -1.78 -19.40
CA ASP A 77 -1.27 -0.65 -18.54
C ASP A 77 -0.86 -0.96 -17.09
N SER A 78 0.26 -0.39 -16.65
CA SER A 78 0.82 -0.58 -15.31
C SER A 78 0.47 0.55 -14.33
N SER A 79 -0.62 1.27 -14.58
CA SER A 79 -0.99 2.43 -13.76
C SER A 79 -1.52 2.09 -12.37
N ASN A 80 -1.83 0.82 -12.08
CA ASN A 80 -2.33 0.32 -10.80
C ASN A 80 -3.51 1.14 -10.22
N ARG A 81 -4.39 1.61 -11.11
CA ARG A 81 -5.46 2.55 -10.76
C ARG A 81 -6.43 1.97 -9.75
N ARG A 82 -6.69 0.65 -9.74
CA ARG A 82 -7.69 0.05 -8.86
C ARG A 82 -7.19 -0.04 -7.44
N THR A 83 -5.94 -0.46 -7.28
CA THR A 83 -5.24 -0.46 -5.99
C THR A 83 -5.11 0.96 -5.43
N GLU A 84 -4.77 1.94 -6.26
CA GLU A 84 -4.68 3.35 -5.86
C GLU A 84 -6.03 3.93 -5.42
N ASN A 85 -7.11 3.63 -6.16
CA ASN A 85 -8.45 4.05 -5.79
C ASN A 85 -8.92 3.40 -4.48
N LEU A 86 -8.65 2.11 -4.28
CA LEU A 86 -8.93 1.43 -3.02
C LEU A 86 -8.14 2.07 -1.88
N ASN A 87 -6.85 2.36 -2.08
CA ASN A 87 -6.02 3.02 -1.07
C ASN A 87 -6.59 4.38 -0.64
N LYS A 88 -7.08 5.19 -1.59
CA LYS A 88 -7.76 6.46 -1.27
C LYS A 88 -9.03 6.25 -0.44
N LEU A 89 -9.85 5.27 -0.81
CA LEU A 89 -11.06 4.94 -0.08
C LEU A 89 -10.72 4.52 1.37
N LEU A 90 -9.81 3.56 1.54
CA LEU A 90 -9.37 3.08 2.86
C LEU A 90 -8.76 4.21 3.70
N ALA A 91 -7.94 5.07 3.11
CA ALA A 91 -7.33 6.20 3.81
C ALA A 91 -8.40 7.18 4.31
N SER A 92 -9.43 7.44 3.51
CA SER A 92 -10.51 8.36 3.86
C SER A 92 -11.49 7.79 4.89
N ARG A 93 -11.88 6.51 4.76
CA ARG A 93 -12.92 5.89 5.60
C ARG A 93 -12.37 5.28 6.87
N MET A 94 -11.24 4.60 6.78
CA MET A 94 -10.73 3.74 7.85
C MET A 94 -9.38 4.21 8.38
N ARG A 95 -8.84 5.30 7.82
CA ARG A 95 -7.51 5.84 8.17
C ARG A 95 -6.40 4.79 8.06
N MET A 96 -6.52 3.90 7.06
CA MET A 96 -5.55 2.85 6.77
C MET A 96 -5.20 2.82 5.28
N THR A 97 -4.13 2.11 4.91
CA THR A 97 -3.68 1.97 3.53
C THR A 97 -3.79 0.53 3.06
N VAL A 98 -3.76 0.30 1.76
CA VAL A 98 -3.66 -1.06 1.20
C VAL A 98 -2.43 -1.78 1.74
N LEU A 99 -1.29 -1.08 1.86
CA LEU A 99 -0.06 -1.63 2.42
C LEU A 99 -0.30 -2.14 3.85
N ARG A 100 -0.97 -1.33 4.68
CA ARG A 100 -1.30 -1.72 6.05
C ARG A 100 -2.23 -2.92 6.10
N VAL A 101 -3.22 -3.01 5.21
CA VAL A 101 -4.07 -4.21 5.11
C VAL A 101 -3.23 -5.46 4.79
N GLN A 102 -2.26 -5.35 3.88
CA GLN A 102 -1.40 -6.47 3.50
C GLN A 102 -0.42 -6.90 4.61
N ASP A 103 0.03 -5.97 5.45
CA ASP A 103 0.91 -6.27 6.58
C ASP A 103 0.14 -6.71 7.84
N ASP A 104 -1.05 -6.15 8.09
CA ASP A 104 -1.77 -6.29 9.36
C ASP A 104 -3.01 -7.18 9.27
N VAL A 105 -3.52 -7.53 8.08
CA VAL A 105 -4.80 -8.26 7.96
C VAL A 105 -4.60 -9.59 7.22
N PHE A 106 -3.87 -9.57 6.11
CA PHE A 106 -3.56 -10.78 5.35
C PHE A 106 -2.86 -11.86 6.20
N PRO A 107 -3.08 -13.16 5.92
CA PRO A 107 -2.49 -14.25 6.70
C PRO A 107 -0.96 -14.27 6.63
N GLU A 108 -0.36 -13.78 5.55
CA GLU A 108 1.09 -13.70 5.40
C GLU A 108 1.75 -12.61 6.27
N ARG A 109 0.97 -11.62 6.70
CA ARG A 109 1.43 -10.45 7.49
C ARG A 109 2.69 -9.80 6.92
N ASN A 110 2.79 -9.77 5.59
CA ASN A 110 3.95 -9.28 4.86
C ASN A 110 3.55 -8.94 3.43
N TYR A 111 3.53 -7.65 3.10
CA TYR A 111 3.06 -7.18 1.80
C TYR A 111 3.80 -7.80 0.61
N ARG A 112 5.10 -8.10 0.74
CA ARG A 112 5.87 -8.70 -0.38
C ARG A 112 5.37 -10.10 -0.68
N LYS A 113 5.17 -10.92 0.37
CA LYS A 113 4.60 -12.26 0.23
C LYS A 113 3.17 -12.23 -0.31
N VAL A 114 2.37 -11.26 0.13
CA VAL A 114 1.03 -11.05 -0.42
C VAL A 114 1.09 -10.74 -1.91
N GLN A 115 1.90 -9.77 -2.34
CA GLN A 115 2.04 -9.42 -3.76
C GLN A 115 2.52 -10.60 -4.61
N GLU A 116 3.48 -11.39 -4.11
CA GLU A 116 3.94 -12.61 -4.76
C GLU A 116 2.82 -13.65 -4.91
N ARG A 117 2.00 -13.85 -3.86
CA ARG A 117 0.84 -14.75 -3.92
C ARG A 117 -0.17 -14.28 -4.96
N LEU A 118 -0.59 -13.02 -4.90
CA LEU A 118 -1.59 -12.46 -5.82
C LEU A 118 -1.13 -12.54 -7.27
N GLN A 119 0.15 -12.26 -7.53
CA GLN A 119 0.71 -12.39 -8.88
C GLN A 119 0.71 -13.87 -9.34
N ARG A 120 1.11 -14.80 -8.48
CA ARG A 120 1.15 -16.23 -8.81
C ARG A 120 -0.26 -16.77 -9.12
N GLU A 121 -1.23 -16.51 -8.26
CA GLU A 121 -2.62 -16.96 -8.42
C GLU A 121 -3.27 -16.37 -9.68
N PHE A 122 -3.02 -15.08 -9.96
CA PHE A 122 -3.50 -14.46 -11.18
C PHE A 122 -2.88 -15.10 -12.44
N LEU A 123 -1.57 -15.39 -12.42
CA LEU A 123 -0.91 -16.05 -13.55
C LEU A 123 -1.41 -17.49 -13.76
N GLU A 124 -1.78 -18.19 -12.69
CA GLU A 124 -2.43 -19.50 -12.77
C GLU A 124 -3.81 -19.40 -13.42
N THR A 125 -4.62 -18.43 -13.00
CA THR A 125 -5.93 -18.14 -13.62
C THR A 125 -5.78 -17.80 -15.09
N LEU A 126 -4.81 -16.96 -15.43
CA LEU A 126 -4.51 -16.56 -16.80
C LEU A 126 -4.09 -17.76 -17.65
N ARG A 127 -3.23 -18.64 -17.12
CA ARG A 127 -2.82 -19.89 -17.81
C ARG A 127 -4.00 -20.83 -18.03
N ALA A 128 -4.85 -21.03 -17.01
CA ALA A 128 -6.04 -21.86 -17.11
C ALA A 128 -7.04 -21.34 -18.15
N SER A 129 -7.04 -20.03 -18.39
CA SER A 129 -7.91 -19.35 -19.36
C SER A 129 -7.31 -19.23 -20.76
N GLY A 130 -6.20 -19.92 -21.08
CA GLY A 130 -5.57 -19.84 -22.41
C GLY A 130 -4.73 -18.56 -22.64
N GLY A 131 -4.24 -17.94 -21.56
CA GLY A 131 -3.45 -16.71 -21.62
C GLY A 131 -4.29 -15.47 -21.91
N CYS A 132 -3.62 -14.37 -22.28
CA CYS A 132 -4.32 -13.11 -22.56
C CYS A 132 -5.27 -13.19 -23.76
N ALA A 133 -5.02 -14.08 -24.72
CA ALA A 133 -5.92 -14.31 -25.85
C ALA A 133 -7.25 -14.91 -25.36
N GLY A 134 -7.20 -16.03 -24.63
CA GLY A 134 -8.42 -16.68 -24.14
C GLY A 134 -9.18 -15.88 -23.08
N VAL A 135 -8.49 -15.04 -22.29
CA VAL A 135 -9.17 -14.10 -21.37
C VAL A 135 -9.89 -12.98 -22.11
N LYS A 136 -9.37 -12.50 -23.24
CA LYS A 136 -9.98 -11.39 -23.99
C LYS A 136 -11.34 -11.79 -24.59
N ASP A 137 -11.48 -13.06 -24.94
CA ASP A 137 -12.70 -13.61 -25.55
C ASP A 137 -13.64 -14.24 -24.51
N SER A 138 -13.33 -14.12 -23.21
CA SER A 138 -14.16 -14.63 -22.11
C SER A 138 -14.77 -13.50 -21.26
N ASP A 139 -15.65 -13.89 -20.34
CA ASP A 139 -16.28 -12.95 -19.40
C ASP A 139 -15.36 -12.55 -18.23
N LEU A 140 -14.16 -13.14 -18.12
CA LEU A 140 -13.27 -12.91 -16.98
C LEU A 140 -12.96 -11.41 -16.75
N PRO A 141 -12.64 -10.58 -17.76
CA PRO A 141 -12.40 -9.16 -17.52
C PRO A 141 -13.61 -8.43 -16.91
N ALA A 142 -14.82 -8.79 -17.33
CA ALA A 142 -16.05 -8.23 -16.78
C ALA A 142 -16.29 -8.70 -15.34
N GLN A 143 -16.05 -9.98 -15.05
CA GLN A 143 -16.17 -10.55 -13.70
C GLN A 143 -15.16 -9.94 -12.72
N LEU A 144 -13.90 -9.77 -13.13
CA LEU A 144 -12.87 -9.10 -12.32
C LEU A 144 -13.30 -7.68 -11.95
N ARG A 145 -13.83 -6.94 -12.93
CA ARG A 145 -14.33 -5.59 -12.71
C ARG A 145 -15.55 -5.58 -11.79
N ALA A 146 -16.51 -6.46 -12.02
CA ALA A 146 -17.71 -6.54 -11.20
C ALA A 146 -17.37 -6.84 -9.73
N ARG A 147 -16.47 -7.80 -9.48
CA ARG A 147 -15.99 -8.11 -8.13
C ARG A 147 -15.30 -6.90 -7.49
N TYR A 148 -14.45 -6.18 -8.22
CA TYR A 148 -13.84 -4.95 -7.71
C TYR A 148 -14.89 -3.89 -7.34
N ASP A 149 -15.83 -3.60 -8.24
CA ASP A 149 -16.87 -2.59 -8.02
C ASP A 149 -17.78 -2.97 -6.83
N GLU A 150 -18.07 -4.26 -6.65
CA GLU A 150 -18.79 -4.79 -5.49
C GLU A 150 -18.06 -4.51 -4.18
N LYS A 151 -16.76 -4.84 -4.10
CA LYS A 151 -15.98 -4.66 -2.86
C LYS A 151 -15.74 -3.19 -2.52
N MET A 152 -15.59 -2.33 -3.53
CA MET A 152 -15.53 -0.87 -3.33
C MET A 152 -16.82 -0.35 -2.67
N LYS A 153 -17.99 -0.76 -3.18
CA LYS A 153 -19.30 -0.39 -2.60
C LYS A 153 -19.48 -0.93 -1.19
N ALA A 154 -19.04 -2.16 -0.94
CA ALA A 154 -19.13 -2.76 0.39
C ALA A 154 -18.29 -1.99 1.42
N ILE A 155 -17.08 -1.56 1.06
CA ILE A 155 -16.24 -0.70 1.93
C ILE A 155 -16.88 0.69 2.12
N GLU A 156 -17.45 1.27 1.08
CA GLU A 156 -18.20 2.54 1.19
C GLU A 156 -19.43 2.40 2.10
N ALA A 157 -20.01 1.22 2.23
CA ALA A 157 -21.16 0.98 3.09
C ALA A 157 -20.79 0.69 4.56
N LEU A 158 -19.50 0.58 4.89
CA LEU A 158 -19.06 0.41 6.27
C LEU A 158 -19.44 1.64 7.13
N PRO A 159 -19.84 1.42 8.40
CA PRO A 159 -20.29 2.47 9.31
C PRO A 159 -19.19 3.46 9.70
#